data_AF-A0A285IGF2-F1
#
_entry.id   AF-A0A285IGF2-F1
#
_cell.length_a   1.000
_cell.length_b   1.000
_cell.length_c   1.000
_cell.angle_alpha   90.00
_cell.angle_beta   90.00
_cell.angle_gamma   90.00
#
_symmetry.space_group_name_H-M   'P 1'
#
loop_
_entity.id
_entity.type
_entity.pdbx_description
1 polymer ?
#
loop_
_entity_poly.entity_id
_entity_poly.type
_entity_poly.pdbx_seq_one_letter_code
_entity_poly.pdbx_strand_id
1 'polypeptide(L)'
;MVNVLSLEPWLFYTGFGIHRMRIFVDGVDVVTTAYGPGGFFGQAVTGFTPSRLLGPDGLAASAHARDVPVGGSSTTEDQLTVQICQVGATVIWDHWQMTDMGKLVKNGQDVGLPTFRFDAGAYASELTRAQARTDRKWPARSVAERLTLMLRDNETGTMWIRRVTGVHAPENRPAVIEVSYYARDMSGLRYAMPGHYIVTFPVDASADPHQQAEAIAHRVSHEDLKPISLHRPRRRRT
;
A
#
# COMPACT_ATOMS: atom_id res chain seq x y z
N MET A 1 3.24 -27.19 7.98
CA MET A 1 4.09 -26.08 7.48
C MET A 1 3.61 -24.83 8.19
N VAL A 2 4.51 -24.09 8.83
CA VAL A 2 4.18 -22.84 9.54
C VAL A 2 4.40 -21.70 8.56
N ASN A 3 3.38 -20.88 8.34
CA ASN A 3 3.44 -19.71 7.49
C ASN A 3 4.13 -18.54 8.21
N VAL A 4 4.73 -17.63 7.45
CA VAL A 4 5.41 -16.44 7.95
C VAL A 4 4.62 -15.19 7.56
N LEU A 5 4.20 -14.42 8.56
CA LEU A 5 3.57 -13.11 8.37
C LEU A 5 4.66 -12.03 8.21
N SER A 6 4.48 -11.11 7.27
CA SER A 6 5.20 -9.84 7.21
C SER A 6 4.24 -8.70 6.91
N LEU A 7 4.24 -7.69 7.77
CA LEU A 7 3.50 -6.45 7.61
C LEU A 7 4.46 -5.35 7.17
N GLU A 8 4.17 -4.75 6.03
CA GLU A 8 5.00 -3.70 5.46
C GLU A 8 4.20 -2.42 5.26
N PRO A 9 4.71 -1.25 5.71
CA PRO A 9 4.05 0.00 5.43
C PRO A 9 4.03 0.28 3.92
N TRP A 10 2.85 0.57 3.38
CA TRP A 10 2.68 1.11 2.05
C TRP A 10 2.33 2.58 2.17
N LEU A 11 3.38 3.39 2.06
CA LEU A 11 3.26 4.84 2.12
C LEU A 11 2.69 5.36 0.80
N PHE A 12 1.54 6.04 0.94
CA PHE A 12 0.87 6.95 -0.01
C PHE A 12 0.81 6.54 -1.48
N TYR A 13 0.25 5.39 -1.85
CA TYR A 13 -0.28 5.21 -3.21
C TYR A 13 -1.45 6.19 -3.41
N THR A 14 -1.55 7.01 -4.47
CA THR A 14 -2.66 8.00 -4.64
C THR A 14 -4.04 7.40 -4.88
N GLY A 15 -4.15 6.06 -4.96
CA GLY A 15 -5.42 5.38 -4.72
C GLY A 15 -5.92 5.51 -3.27
N PHE A 16 -4.99 5.76 -2.33
CA PHE A 16 -5.21 5.91 -0.90
C PHE A 16 -4.45 7.11 -0.37
N GLY A 17 -5.16 8.18 -0.05
CA GLY A 17 -4.50 9.34 0.54
C GLY A 17 -4.06 9.15 2.00
N ILE A 18 -4.04 7.92 2.53
CA ILE A 18 -3.69 7.58 3.91
C ILE A 18 -2.63 6.47 3.93
N HIS A 19 -1.81 6.45 4.97
CA HIS A 19 -0.83 5.39 5.21
C HIS A 19 -1.53 4.04 5.36
N ARG A 20 -1.18 3.07 4.52
CA ARG A 20 -1.74 1.72 4.52
C ARG A 20 -0.66 0.67 4.77
N MET A 21 -1.04 -0.58 5.01
CA MET A 21 -0.08 -1.68 5.13
C MET A 21 -0.32 -2.76 4.07
N ARG A 22 0.75 -3.35 3.60
CA ARG A 22 0.74 -4.61 2.86
C ARG A 22 0.86 -5.75 3.84
N ILE A 23 0.10 -6.79 3.56
CA ILE A 23 0.05 -7.99 4.38
C ILE A 23 0.59 -9.12 3.50
N PHE A 24 1.75 -9.63 3.88
CA PHE A 24 2.37 -10.75 3.19
C PHE A 24 2.29 -12.01 4.04
N VAL A 25 1.91 -13.12 3.41
CA VAL A 25 2.04 -14.45 3.99
C VAL A 25 2.92 -15.28 3.06
N ASP A 26 4.06 -15.75 3.56
CA ASP A 26 5.09 -16.43 2.77
C ASP A 26 5.51 -15.64 1.50
N GLY A 27 5.57 -14.31 1.62
CA GLY A 27 5.90 -13.41 0.52
C GLY A 27 4.76 -13.12 -0.47
N VAL A 28 3.58 -13.71 -0.28
CA VAL A 28 2.38 -13.45 -1.09
C VAL A 28 1.58 -12.29 -0.49
N ASP A 29 1.35 -11.24 -1.28
CA ASP A 29 0.48 -10.11 -0.90
C ASP A 29 -0.98 -10.59 -0.88
N VAL A 30 -1.52 -10.85 0.31
CA VAL A 30 -2.82 -11.53 0.45
C VAL A 30 -3.98 -10.68 -0.06
N VAL A 31 -3.92 -9.37 0.12
CA VAL A 31 -4.99 -8.47 -0.34
C VAL A 31 -4.96 -8.37 -1.85
N THR A 32 -3.79 -8.14 -2.46
CA THR A 32 -3.68 -8.10 -3.92
C THR A 32 -4.09 -9.43 -4.55
N THR A 33 -3.80 -10.55 -3.89
CA THR A 33 -4.17 -11.90 -4.35
C THR A 33 -5.69 -12.11 -4.34
N ALA A 34 -6.38 -11.74 -3.25
CA ALA A 34 -7.83 -11.91 -3.12
C ALA A 34 -8.65 -11.16 -4.19
N TYR A 35 -8.23 -9.94 -4.53
CA TYR A 35 -8.90 -9.12 -5.54
C TYR A 35 -8.41 -9.41 -6.96
N GLY A 36 -7.20 -9.98 -7.10
CA GLY A 36 -6.59 -10.30 -8.38
C GLY A 36 -6.02 -9.09 -9.13
N PRO A 37 -5.52 -9.29 -10.37
CA PRO A 37 -4.71 -8.34 -11.13
C PRO A 37 -5.45 -7.08 -11.64
N GLY A 38 -6.69 -6.84 -11.20
CA GLY A 38 -7.45 -5.61 -11.47
C GLY A 38 -7.85 -4.82 -10.24
N GLY A 39 -7.55 -5.32 -9.03
CA GLY A 39 -8.09 -4.77 -7.79
C GLY A 39 -9.63 -4.75 -7.81
N PHE A 40 -10.21 -3.73 -7.18
CA PHE A 40 -11.66 -3.56 -7.08
C PHE A 40 -12.16 -2.54 -8.11
N PHE A 41 -12.97 -2.96 -9.09
CA PHE A 41 -13.41 -2.13 -10.23
C PHE A 41 -12.28 -1.33 -10.93
N GLY A 42 -11.08 -1.89 -11.03
CA GLY A 42 -9.92 -1.22 -11.64
C GLY A 42 -9.18 -0.25 -10.72
N GLN A 43 -9.63 -0.10 -9.48
CA GLN A 43 -8.92 0.63 -8.43
C GLN A 43 -7.87 -0.27 -7.76
N ALA A 44 -6.80 0.35 -7.28
CA ALA A 44 -5.85 -0.37 -6.44
C ALA A 44 -6.52 -0.83 -5.14
N VAL A 45 -6.00 -1.92 -4.56
CA VAL A 45 -6.40 -2.46 -3.25
C VAL A 45 -5.14 -2.70 -2.43
N THR A 46 -5.27 -2.65 -1.11
CA THR A 46 -4.19 -3.01 -0.18
C THR A 46 -4.80 -3.22 1.21
N GLY A 47 -3.98 -3.72 2.14
CA GLY A 47 -4.38 -3.78 3.53
C GLY A 47 -4.71 -2.41 4.12
N PHE A 48 -5.53 -2.38 5.17
CA PHE A 48 -5.96 -1.13 5.79
C PHE A 48 -4.82 -0.38 6.51
N THR A 49 -5.17 0.74 7.15
CA THR A 49 -4.20 1.55 7.88
C THR A 49 -3.57 0.77 9.04
N PRO A 50 -2.33 1.11 9.44
CA PRO A 50 -1.73 0.52 10.64
C PRO A 50 -2.62 0.65 11.87
N SER A 51 -3.27 1.81 12.07
CA SER A 51 -4.17 2.02 13.21
C SER A 51 -5.33 1.04 13.27
N ARG A 52 -5.81 0.57 12.11
CA ARG A 52 -6.90 -0.41 12.04
C ARG A 52 -6.39 -1.84 12.19
N LEU A 53 -5.28 -2.17 11.55
CA LEU A 53 -4.73 -3.53 11.55
C LEU A 53 -3.94 -3.87 12.83
N LEU A 54 -3.32 -2.88 13.47
CA LEU A 54 -2.55 -3.05 14.71
C LEU A 54 -3.31 -2.53 15.94
N GLY A 55 -4.51 -1.99 15.73
CA GLY A 55 -5.40 -1.54 16.79
C GLY A 55 -6.09 -2.69 17.56
N PRO A 56 -6.92 -2.36 18.56
CA PRO A 56 -7.58 -3.34 19.43
C PRO A 56 -8.43 -4.40 18.70
N ASP A 57 -9.09 -3.98 17.62
CA ASP A 57 -9.94 -4.81 16.78
C ASP A 57 -9.22 -5.36 15.53
N GLY A 58 -7.88 -5.23 15.51
CA GLY A 58 -7.03 -5.62 14.40
C GLY A 58 -6.57 -7.07 14.48
N LEU A 59 -5.35 -7.29 13.98
CA LEU A 59 -4.74 -8.59 13.76
C LEU A 59 -4.34 -9.33 15.05
N ALA A 60 -4.47 -8.73 16.23
CA ALA A 60 -4.14 -9.41 17.48
C ALA A 60 -4.94 -10.72 17.60
N ALA A 61 -4.24 -11.85 17.75
CA ALA A 61 -4.90 -13.14 17.85
C ALA A 61 -5.41 -13.37 19.28
N SER A 62 -6.53 -14.09 19.39
CA SER A 62 -7.10 -14.47 20.69
C SER A 62 -7.68 -15.88 20.60
N ALA A 63 -7.95 -16.51 21.74
CA ALA A 63 -8.60 -17.83 21.78
C ALA A 63 -10.01 -17.83 21.14
N HIS A 64 -10.64 -16.66 21.06
CA HIS A 64 -11.95 -16.50 20.43
C HIS A 64 -11.75 -16.12 18.97
N ALA A 65 -12.43 -16.84 18.07
CA ALA A 65 -12.43 -16.52 16.65
C ALA A 65 -13.07 -15.14 16.42
N ARG A 66 -12.40 -14.29 15.65
CA ARG A 66 -12.88 -12.94 15.31
C ARG A 66 -12.72 -12.67 13.83
N ASP A 67 -13.72 -12.03 13.26
CA ASP A 67 -13.67 -11.57 11.87
C ASP A 67 -12.94 -10.22 11.84
N VAL A 68 -11.78 -10.21 11.20
CA VAL A 68 -10.88 -9.05 11.15
C VAL A 68 -10.82 -8.48 9.73
N PRO A 69 -11.25 -7.23 9.53
CA PRO A 69 -11.09 -6.52 8.27
C PRO A 69 -9.62 -6.28 7.96
N VAL A 70 -9.11 -6.81 6.85
CA VAL A 70 -7.69 -6.73 6.52
C VAL A 70 -7.37 -5.77 5.38
N GLY A 71 -8.29 -5.53 4.43
CA GLY A 71 -8.01 -4.64 3.30
C GLY A 71 -9.18 -4.39 2.36
N GLY A 72 -8.94 -3.59 1.33
CA GLY A 72 -9.91 -3.22 0.28
C GLY A 72 -9.47 -1.98 -0.49
N SER A 73 -10.28 -1.46 -1.41
CA SER A 73 -10.11 -0.12 -1.97
C SER A 73 -10.54 0.91 -0.92
N SER A 74 -11.73 0.76 -0.34
CA SER A 74 -12.22 1.64 0.71
C SER A 74 -13.12 0.89 1.66
N THR A 75 -13.14 1.30 2.93
CA THR A 75 -13.94 0.60 3.95
C THR A 75 -15.45 0.72 3.75
N THR A 76 -15.90 1.54 2.79
CA THR A 76 -17.30 1.79 2.47
C THR A 76 -17.77 1.04 1.22
N GLU A 77 -16.87 0.81 0.27
CA GLU A 77 -17.20 0.14 -0.98
C GLU A 77 -16.91 -1.35 -0.92
N ASP A 78 -15.79 -1.75 -0.32
CA ASP A 78 -15.37 -3.15 -0.34
C ASP A 78 -14.51 -3.54 0.88
N GLN A 79 -14.57 -4.80 1.26
CA GLN A 79 -13.78 -5.28 2.39
C GLN A 79 -13.41 -6.75 2.24
N LEU A 80 -12.12 -7.03 2.35
CA LEU A 80 -11.60 -8.34 2.65
C LEU A 80 -11.51 -8.52 4.17
N THR A 81 -12.15 -9.58 4.65
CA THR A 81 -12.21 -9.99 6.04
C THR A 81 -11.65 -11.40 6.18
N VAL A 82 -10.98 -11.68 7.28
CA VAL A 82 -10.46 -13.01 7.62
C VAL A 82 -10.86 -13.34 9.04
N GLN A 83 -11.17 -14.61 9.31
CA GLN A 83 -11.36 -15.07 10.66
C GLN A 83 -10.01 -15.43 11.27
N ILE A 84 -9.71 -14.86 12.44
CA ILE A 84 -8.46 -15.08 13.18
C ILE A 84 -8.79 -15.72 14.52
N CYS A 85 -8.14 -16.85 14.81
CA CYS A 85 -8.19 -17.48 16.13
C CYS A 85 -6.80 -18.00 16.54
N GLN A 86 -6.57 -18.14 17.83
CA GLN A 86 -5.36 -18.76 18.37
C GLN A 86 -5.73 -20.06 19.09
N VAL A 87 -5.16 -21.17 18.64
CA VAL A 87 -5.30 -22.49 19.25
C VAL A 87 -3.93 -22.94 19.76
N GLY A 88 -3.75 -22.85 21.08
CA GLY A 88 -2.47 -23.13 21.72
C GLY A 88 -1.35 -22.23 21.18
N ALA A 89 -0.31 -22.84 20.60
CA ALA A 89 0.83 -22.15 20.01
C ALA A 89 0.64 -21.76 18.53
N THR A 90 -0.54 -21.96 17.96
CA THR A 90 -0.81 -21.68 16.54
C THR A 90 -1.87 -20.60 16.38
N VAL A 91 -1.59 -19.59 15.57
CA VAL A 91 -2.59 -18.62 15.08
C VAL A 91 -3.10 -19.09 13.72
N ILE A 92 -4.41 -19.14 13.54
CA ILE A 92 -5.06 -19.63 12.33
C ILE A 92 -5.80 -18.45 11.68
N TRP A 93 -5.58 -18.28 10.38
CA TRP A 93 -6.34 -17.39 9.53
C TRP A 93 -7.14 -18.24 8.54
N ASP A 94 -8.46 -18.16 8.59
CA ASP A 94 -9.36 -18.91 7.71
C ASP A 94 -10.66 -18.13 7.41
N HIS A 95 -11.64 -18.82 6.83
CA HIS A 95 -12.98 -18.28 6.50
C HIS A 95 -12.93 -16.88 5.87
N TRP A 96 -12.09 -16.73 4.86
CA TRP A 96 -11.95 -15.47 4.11
C TRP A 96 -13.30 -15.04 3.52
N GLN A 97 -13.61 -13.75 3.62
CA GLN A 97 -14.83 -13.16 3.08
C GLN A 97 -14.50 -11.86 2.37
N MET A 98 -15.07 -11.66 1.19
CA MET A 98 -15.00 -10.40 0.47
C MET A 98 -16.41 -9.83 0.35
N THR A 99 -16.58 -8.57 0.75
CA THR A 99 -17.85 -7.85 0.65
C THR A 99 -17.74 -6.66 -0.32
N ASP A 100 -18.87 -6.33 -0.96
CA ASP A 100 -19.09 -5.16 -1.81
C ASP A 100 -20.36 -4.45 -1.34
N MET A 101 -20.26 -3.18 -0.95
CA MET A 101 -21.34 -2.38 -0.35
C MET A 101 -22.07 -3.14 0.77
N GLY A 102 -21.30 -3.82 1.62
CA GLY A 102 -21.81 -4.61 2.75
C GLY A 102 -22.42 -5.97 2.39
N LYS A 103 -22.44 -6.36 1.10
CA LYS A 103 -22.93 -7.67 0.64
C LYS A 103 -21.78 -8.63 0.41
N LEU A 104 -21.89 -9.86 0.90
CA LEU A 104 -20.91 -10.91 0.64
C LEU A 104 -20.88 -11.27 -0.85
N VAL A 105 -19.73 -11.11 -1.49
CA VAL A 105 -19.53 -11.39 -2.92
C VAL A 105 -18.62 -12.59 -3.18
N LYS A 106 -17.71 -12.92 -2.25
CA LYS A 106 -16.89 -14.14 -2.29
C LYS A 106 -16.67 -14.64 -0.87
N ASN A 107 -16.56 -15.96 -0.70
CA ASN A 107 -16.17 -16.56 0.57
C ASN A 107 -15.27 -17.78 0.38
N GLY A 108 -14.52 -18.13 1.42
CA GLY A 108 -13.68 -19.31 1.47
C GLY A 108 -12.81 -19.46 0.23
N GLN A 109 -13.02 -20.56 -0.51
CA GLN A 109 -12.23 -20.87 -1.69
C GLN A 109 -12.40 -19.88 -2.85
N ASP A 110 -13.55 -19.20 -2.95
CA ASP A 110 -13.82 -18.23 -4.03
C ASP A 110 -12.93 -16.98 -3.91
N VAL A 111 -12.45 -16.68 -2.70
CA VAL A 111 -11.48 -15.60 -2.44
C VAL A 111 -10.09 -15.99 -2.95
N GLY A 112 -9.82 -17.27 -3.18
CA GLY A 112 -8.52 -17.76 -3.67
C GLY A 112 -7.42 -17.76 -2.61
N LEU A 113 -7.78 -17.64 -1.33
CA LEU A 113 -6.84 -17.68 -0.21
C LEU A 113 -7.05 -18.96 0.62
N PRO A 114 -5.97 -19.70 0.94
CA PRO A 114 -6.06 -20.88 1.79
C PRO A 114 -6.18 -20.51 3.27
N THR A 115 -6.36 -21.52 4.11
CA THR A 115 -6.12 -21.40 5.55
C THR A 115 -4.62 -21.26 5.80
N PHE A 116 -4.23 -20.21 6.53
CA PHE A 116 -2.86 -20.03 7.00
C PHE A 116 -2.73 -20.36 8.49
N ARG A 117 -1.55 -20.86 8.87
CA ARG A 117 -1.21 -21.26 10.24
C ARG A 117 0.16 -20.68 10.60
N PHE A 118 0.19 -19.86 11.62
CA PHE A 118 1.39 -19.17 12.10
C PHE A 118 1.80 -19.69 13.47
N ASP A 119 3.10 -19.65 13.76
CA ASP A 119 3.59 -19.76 15.14
C ASP A 119 3.15 -18.52 15.92
N ALA A 120 2.55 -18.69 17.09
CA ALA A 120 1.99 -17.59 17.87
C ALA A 120 3.05 -16.60 18.36
N GLY A 121 4.27 -17.08 18.68
CA GLY A 121 5.36 -16.22 19.13
C GLY A 121 5.93 -15.37 18.00
N ALA A 122 6.16 -15.97 16.83
CA ALA A 122 6.59 -15.28 15.63
C ALA A 122 5.54 -14.26 15.15
N TYR A 123 4.26 -14.64 15.19
CA TYR A 123 3.14 -13.77 14.84
C TYR A 123 3.07 -12.53 15.75
N ALA A 124 3.12 -12.72 17.07
CA ALA A 124 3.11 -11.60 18.01
C ALA A 124 4.34 -10.69 17.84
N SER A 125 5.51 -11.28 17.63
CA SER A 125 6.75 -10.53 17.38
C SER A 125 6.65 -9.67 16.12
N GLU A 126 6.03 -10.18 15.07
CA GLU A 126 5.78 -9.44 13.84
C GLU A 126 4.83 -8.26 14.06
N LEU A 127 3.75 -8.44 14.82
CA LEU A 127 2.83 -7.34 15.15
C LEU A 127 3.55 -6.24 15.96
N THR A 128 4.36 -6.61 16.96
CA THR A 128 5.16 -5.65 17.73
C THR A 128 6.17 -4.93 16.84
N ARG A 129 6.86 -5.64 15.94
CA ARG A 129 7.79 -5.05 14.97
C ARG A 129 7.07 -4.05 14.05
N ALA A 130 5.90 -4.42 13.53
CA ALA A 130 5.10 -3.56 12.65
C ALA A 130 4.60 -2.30 13.37
N GLN A 131 4.22 -2.42 14.65
CA GLN A 131 3.84 -1.26 15.47
C GLN A 131 5.02 -0.31 15.66
N ALA A 132 6.17 -0.82 16.10
CA ALA A 132 7.37 -0.01 16.29
C ALA A 132 7.82 0.70 14.99
N ARG A 133 7.68 0.04 13.84
CA ARG A 133 7.95 0.65 12.52
C ARG A 133 6.97 1.76 12.17
N THR A 134 5.70 1.60 12.51
CA THR A 134 4.67 2.62 12.24
C THR A 134 4.98 3.92 12.96
N ASP A 135 5.54 3.85 14.17
CA ASP A 135 5.85 5.04 14.99
C ASP A 135 7.18 5.70 14.61
N ARG A 136 8.04 5.01 13.86
CA ARG A 136 9.35 5.51 13.47
C ARG A 136 9.26 6.66 12.46
N LYS A 137 9.91 7.79 12.77
CA LYS A 137 10.06 8.92 11.83
C LYS A 137 11.46 8.94 11.22
N TRP A 138 11.54 9.28 9.94
CA TRP A 138 12.79 9.57 9.23
C TRP A 138 12.56 10.74 8.25
N PRO A 139 13.61 11.44 7.80
CA PRO A 139 13.47 12.67 7.02
C PRO A 139 12.54 12.54 5.81
N ALA A 140 12.77 11.53 4.97
CA ALA A 140 11.93 11.31 3.78
C ALA A 140 10.47 11.03 4.11
N ARG A 141 10.16 10.43 5.26
CA ARG A 141 8.78 10.19 5.70
C ARG A 141 8.05 11.49 6.01
N SER A 142 8.70 12.41 6.72
CA SER A 142 8.10 13.72 7.05
C SER A 142 7.80 14.53 5.78
N VAL A 143 8.73 14.52 4.82
CA VAL A 143 8.55 15.20 3.53
C VAL A 143 7.46 14.51 2.70
N ALA A 144 7.42 13.18 2.65
CA ALA A 144 6.39 12.42 1.92
C ALA A 144 4.97 12.65 2.48
N GLU A 145 4.83 12.74 3.81
CA GLU A 145 3.57 13.08 4.48
C GLU A 145 3.05 14.45 4.02
N ARG A 146 3.93 15.47 3.91
CA ARG A 146 3.56 16.80 3.42
C ARG A 146 3.29 16.85 1.92
N LEU A 147 4.17 16.24 1.13
CA LEU A 147 4.03 16.17 -0.32
C LEU A 147 2.70 15.52 -0.72
N THR A 148 2.27 14.48 0.01
CA THR A 148 0.99 13.82 -0.25
C THR A 148 -0.20 14.77 -0.05
N LEU A 149 -0.17 15.62 0.99
CA LEU A 149 -1.21 16.63 1.21
C LEU A 149 -1.24 17.64 0.06
N MET A 150 -0.08 18.15 -0.35
CA MET A 150 0.03 19.12 -1.45
C MET A 150 -0.42 18.56 -2.80
N LEU A 151 -0.17 17.27 -3.07
CA LEU A 151 -0.55 16.62 -4.33
C LEU A 151 -2.01 16.17 -4.37
N ARG A 152 -2.67 15.99 -3.22
CA ARG A 152 -4.12 15.73 -3.15
C ARG A 152 -4.93 16.91 -3.69
N ASP A 153 -4.48 18.14 -3.44
CA ASP A 153 -5.20 19.35 -3.86
C ASP A 153 -4.97 19.69 -5.35
N ASN A 154 -4.04 18.97 -6.02
CA ASN A 154 -3.67 19.14 -7.42
C ASN A 154 -4.18 17.97 -8.31
N GLU A 155 -5.43 17.55 -8.14
CA GLU A 155 -6.03 16.44 -8.94
C GLU A 155 -6.08 16.73 -10.45
N THR A 156 -5.92 17.98 -10.88
CA THR A 156 -5.69 18.35 -12.28
C THR A 156 -4.26 18.03 -12.68
N GLY A 157 -4.06 16.84 -13.24
CA GLY A 157 -2.76 16.42 -13.78
C GLY A 157 -2.15 17.46 -14.72
N THR A 158 -0.84 17.70 -14.58
CA THR A 158 -0.11 18.75 -15.30
C THR A 158 0.09 18.43 -16.78
N MET A 159 0.82 19.31 -17.50
CA MET A 159 1.09 19.13 -18.93
C MET A 159 1.77 17.77 -19.23
N TRP A 160 2.59 17.27 -18.29
CA TRP A 160 3.39 16.05 -18.46
C TRP A 160 2.82 14.85 -17.69
N ILE A 161 2.25 15.08 -16.51
CA ILE A 161 1.73 14.03 -15.64
C ILE A 161 0.21 13.96 -15.76
N ARG A 162 -0.29 12.80 -16.18
CA ARG A 162 -1.73 12.53 -16.21
C ARG A 162 -2.31 12.40 -14.80
N ARG A 163 -1.59 11.67 -13.94
CA ARG A 163 -2.00 11.40 -12.56
C ARG A 163 -0.79 10.94 -11.75
N VAL A 164 -0.52 11.56 -10.62
CA VAL A 164 0.38 10.98 -9.61
C VAL A 164 -0.31 9.74 -9.05
N THR A 165 0.41 8.62 -8.97
CA THR A 165 -0.05 7.29 -8.49
C THR A 165 0.49 6.92 -7.11
N GLY A 166 1.52 7.61 -6.60
CA GLY A 166 1.89 7.52 -5.20
C GLY A 166 3.13 8.31 -4.79
N VAL A 167 3.35 8.44 -3.49
CA VAL A 167 4.54 8.99 -2.84
C VAL A 167 5.02 7.98 -1.81
N HIS A 168 6.20 7.42 -1.98
CA HIS A 168 6.74 6.39 -1.11
C HIS A 168 8.04 6.89 -0.49
N ALA A 169 8.22 6.70 0.83
CA ALA A 169 9.45 7.00 1.53
C ALA A 169 10.04 5.69 2.06
N PRO A 170 10.88 4.98 1.29
CA PRO A 170 11.45 3.70 1.72
C PRO A 170 12.33 3.82 2.97
N GLU A 171 12.09 2.99 3.99
CA GLU A 171 12.90 3.00 5.23
C GLU A 171 14.36 2.62 4.97
N ASN A 172 14.62 1.69 4.06
CA ASN A 172 15.99 1.28 3.68
C ASN A 172 16.75 2.33 2.87
N ARG A 173 16.08 3.42 2.46
CA ARG A 173 16.66 4.60 1.82
C ARG A 173 16.07 5.86 2.47
N PRO A 174 16.45 6.16 3.72
CA PRO A 174 15.78 7.17 4.56
C PRO A 174 15.91 8.61 4.05
N ALA A 175 16.79 8.84 3.08
CA ALA A 175 17.03 10.11 2.40
C ALA A 175 16.46 10.14 0.97
N VAL A 176 15.48 9.28 0.63
CA VAL A 176 14.89 9.21 -0.70
C VAL A 176 13.37 9.17 -0.62
N ILE A 177 12.73 9.93 -1.51
CA ILE A 177 11.29 9.82 -1.81
C ILE A 177 11.14 9.28 -3.23
N GLU A 178 10.19 8.37 -3.41
CA GLU A 178 9.78 7.84 -4.70
C GLU A 178 8.40 8.38 -5.05
N VAL A 179 8.29 9.12 -6.15
CA VAL A 179 7.00 9.56 -6.68
C VAL A 179 6.65 8.67 -7.85
N SER A 180 5.54 7.96 -7.71
CA SER A 180 4.94 7.14 -8.75
C SER A 180 3.90 7.95 -9.51
N TYR A 181 3.86 7.86 -10.85
CA TYR A 181 2.88 8.59 -11.66
C TYR A 181 2.63 7.96 -13.03
N TYR A 182 1.50 8.30 -13.64
CA TYR A 182 1.20 8.08 -15.05
C TYR A 182 1.50 9.36 -15.85
N ALA A 183 2.34 9.25 -16.87
CA ALA A 183 2.65 10.35 -17.78
C ALA A 183 1.65 10.43 -18.95
N ARG A 184 1.47 11.64 -19.50
CA ARG A 184 0.85 11.86 -20.81
C ARG A 184 1.88 11.59 -21.91
N ASP A 185 1.45 11.00 -23.02
CA ASP A 185 2.25 11.00 -24.24
C ASP A 185 1.92 12.26 -25.05
N MET A 186 2.82 13.24 -24.98
CA MET A 186 2.72 14.51 -25.71
C MET A 186 3.70 14.57 -26.89
N SER A 187 4.49 13.51 -27.13
CA SER A 187 5.62 13.55 -28.06
C SER A 187 5.29 13.10 -29.47
N GLY A 188 4.19 12.35 -29.67
CA GLY A 188 3.85 11.73 -30.96
C GLY A 188 4.86 10.69 -31.46
N LEU A 189 5.97 10.49 -30.74
CA LEU A 189 7.03 9.53 -31.02
C LEU A 189 6.74 8.26 -30.23
N ARG A 190 6.66 7.12 -30.94
CA ARG A 190 6.29 5.77 -30.44
C ARG A 190 7.11 5.22 -29.26
N TYR A 191 8.06 5.99 -28.71
CA TYR A 191 8.95 5.58 -27.62
C TYR A 191 8.53 6.06 -26.22
N ALA A 192 7.50 6.91 -26.08
CA ALA A 192 6.91 7.21 -24.77
C ALA A 192 5.88 6.12 -24.41
N MET A 193 6.37 4.96 -23.94
CA MET A 193 5.48 3.83 -23.66
C MET A 193 4.44 4.18 -22.58
N PRO A 194 3.13 3.97 -22.85
CA PRO A 194 2.12 4.09 -21.82
C PRO A 194 2.44 3.13 -20.68
N GLY A 195 2.57 3.66 -19.46
CA GLY A 195 3.00 2.87 -18.31
C GLY A 195 3.16 3.70 -17.06
N HIS A 196 3.53 3.02 -16.00
CA HIS A 196 3.72 3.58 -14.68
C HIS A 196 5.18 4.02 -14.54
N TYR A 197 5.43 5.25 -14.14
CA TYR A 197 6.77 5.80 -13.94
C TYR A 197 7.04 5.98 -12.46
N ILE A 198 8.30 5.80 -12.06
CA ILE A 198 8.77 6.09 -10.71
C ILE A 198 9.98 7.01 -10.81
N VAL A 199 9.91 8.18 -10.19
CA VAL A 199 11.04 9.11 -10.03
C VAL A 199 11.48 9.11 -8.57
N THR A 200 12.78 9.26 -8.33
CA THR A 200 13.35 9.37 -6.99
C THR A 200 13.85 10.79 -6.74
N PHE A 201 13.52 11.37 -5.58
CA PHE A 201 14.05 12.64 -5.12
C PHE A 201 14.91 12.42 -3.85
N PRO A 202 16.11 13.01 -3.77
CA PRO A 202 16.87 13.03 -2.53
C PRO A 202 16.20 13.94 -1.50
N VAL A 203 16.39 13.61 -0.22
CA VAL A 203 15.91 14.38 0.92
C VAL A 203 17.10 14.71 1.81
N ASP A 204 17.24 16.00 2.12
CA ASP A 204 18.18 16.49 3.11
C ASP A 204 17.54 16.43 4.50
N ALA A 205 18.21 15.76 5.44
CA ALA A 205 17.72 15.63 6.81
C ALA A 205 17.75 16.95 7.60
N SER A 206 18.59 17.91 7.19
CA SER A 206 18.80 19.19 7.86
C SER A 206 17.88 20.31 7.36
N ALA A 207 17.28 20.13 6.18
CA ALA A 207 16.37 21.11 5.59
C ALA A 207 14.93 20.95 6.08
N ASP A 208 14.16 22.03 6.04
CA ASP A 208 12.75 22.03 6.43
C ASP A 208 11.95 21.04 5.56
N PRO A 209 11.25 20.05 6.15
CA PRO A 209 10.46 19.10 5.39
C PRO A 209 9.36 19.74 4.55
N HIS A 210 8.82 20.90 4.97
CA HIS A 210 7.80 21.61 4.21
C HIS A 210 8.37 22.20 2.92
N GLN A 211 9.46 22.97 3.01
CA GLN A 211 10.15 23.53 1.84
C GLN A 211 10.59 22.46 0.84
N GLN A 212 11.10 21.33 1.33
CA GLN A 212 11.48 20.21 0.47
C GLN A 212 10.26 19.59 -0.25
N ALA A 213 9.13 19.45 0.44
CA ALA A 213 7.90 18.97 -0.16
C ALA A 213 7.38 19.95 -1.24
N GLU A 214 7.40 21.26 -0.99
CA GLU A 214 7.02 22.28 -1.98
C GLU A 214 7.92 22.23 -3.22
N ALA A 215 9.23 22.12 -3.03
CA ALA A 215 10.19 22.01 -4.12
C ALA A 215 9.91 20.76 -4.98
N ILE A 216 9.68 19.60 -4.35
CA ILE A 216 9.33 18.37 -5.08
C ILE A 216 7.99 18.52 -5.80
N ALA A 217 6.97 19.07 -5.14
CA ALA A 217 5.66 19.31 -5.75
C ALA A 217 5.76 20.23 -6.97
N HIS A 218 6.56 21.30 -6.89
CA HIS A 218 6.82 22.19 -8.02
C HIS A 218 7.43 21.44 -9.20
N ARG A 219 8.43 20.59 -8.98
CA ARG A 219 9.07 19.78 -10.04
C ARG A 219 8.10 18.79 -10.67
N VAL A 220 7.34 18.07 -9.85
CA VAL A 220 6.27 17.16 -10.31
C VAL A 220 5.26 17.89 -11.18
N SER A 221 4.96 19.15 -10.86
CA SER A 221 3.99 19.93 -11.60
C SER A 221 4.52 20.55 -12.90
N HIS A 222 5.80 20.95 -12.96
CA HIS A 222 6.30 21.81 -14.04
C HIS A 222 7.35 21.15 -14.95
N GLU A 223 8.00 20.05 -14.52
CA GLU A 223 9.06 19.38 -15.28
C GLU A 223 8.57 18.12 -16.00
N ASP A 224 9.17 17.77 -17.15
CA ASP A 224 9.06 16.42 -17.70
C ASP A 224 10.03 15.49 -16.96
N LEU A 225 9.48 14.69 -16.05
CA LEU A 225 10.25 13.77 -15.21
C LEU A 225 10.56 12.43 -15.90
N LYS A 226 9.99 12.14 -17.09
CA LYS A 226 10.21 10.86 -17.80
C LYS A 226 11.70 10.53 -18.01
N PRO A 227 12.58 11.47 -18.41
CA PRO A 227 13.99 11.15 -18.69
C PRO A 227 14.77 10.62 -17.48
N ILE A 228 14.33 10.96 -16.27
CA ILE A 228 14.97 10.56 -15.00
C ILE A 228 14.15 9.51 -14.23
N SER A 229 13.09 8.98 -14.84
CA SER A 229 12.18 8.03 -14.20
C SER A 229 12.42 6.61 -14.68
N LEU A 230 12.24 5.65 -13.78
CA LEU A 230 12.16 4.24 -14.12
C LEU A 230 10.77 3.93 -14.68
N HIS A 231 10.72 3.44 -15.92
CA HIS A 231 9.47 2.97 -16.55
C HIS A 231 9.15 1.54 -16.11
N ARG A 232 7.92 1.34 -15.64
CA ARG A 232 7.34 0.01 -15.41
C ARG A 232 6.27 -0.23 -16.47
N PRO A 233 6.54 -1.09 -17.47
CA PRO A 233 5.55 -1.40 -18.49
C PRO A 233 4.34 -2.07 -17.84
N ARG A 234 3.15 -1.75 -18.36
CA ARG A 234 1.90 -2.37 -17.92
C ARG A 234 2.03 -3.88 -18.18
N ARG A 235 2.01 -4.72 -17.13
CA ARG A 235 1.95 -6.17 -17.30
C ARG A 235 0.74 -6.49 -18.17
N ARG A 236 0.97 -7.08 -19.35
CA ARG A 236 -0.13 -7.59 -20.19
C ARG A 236 -0.85 -8.67 -19.37
N ARG A 237 -2.17 -8.54 -19.24
CA ARG A 237 -3.00 -9.66 -18.82
C ARG A 237 -2.86 -10.74 -19.89
N THR A 238 -2.12 -11.80 -19.57
CA THR A 238 -2.17 -13.08 -20.31
C THR A 238 -3.39 -13.85 -19.86
#